data_AF-A0AA88DAA0-F1
#
_entry.id   AF-A0AA88DAA0-F1
#
_cell.length_a   1.000
_cell.length_b   1.000
_cell.length_c   1.000
_cell.angle_alpha   90.00
_cell.angle_beta   90.00
_cell.angle_gamma   90.00
#
_symmetry.space_group_name_H-M   'P 1'
#
loop_
_entity.id
_entity.type
_entity.pdbx_description
1 polymer ?
#
loop_
_entity_poly.entity_id
_entity_poly.type
_entity_poly.pdbx_seq_one_letter_code
_entity_poly.pdbx_strand_id
1 'polypeptide(L)'
;MTGKRVLQTTPVSLNDKALIEWEPRTEAFQVRLRTKGGKYLRANGGTPPWRNSVTHDVPNRTATRNWILWSVDVVELMTVEDSVMCRLSPTSGL
;
A
#
# COMPACT_ATOMS: atom_id res chain seq x y z
N MET A 1 19.47 0.67 2.32
CA MET A 1 18.07 0.23 2.10
C MET A 1 18.14 -1.25 1.94
N THR A 2 17.26 -1.92 2.64
CA THR A 2 16.86 -3.27 2.30
C THR A 2 15.45 -3.20 1.71
N GLY A 3 15.04 -4.24 0.98
CA GLY A 3 13.73 -4.31 0.33
C GLY A 3 13.68 -3.68 -1.07
N LYS A 4 12.58 -3.96 -1.78
CA LYS A 4 12.28 -3.37 -3.09
C LYS A 4 11.27 -2.24 -2.92
N ARG A 5 11.44 -1.16 -3.69
CA ARG A 5 10.61 0.05 -3.63
C ARG A 5 9.18 -0.25 -4.08
N VAL A 6 8.22 0.32 -3.36
CA VAL A 6 6.78 0.29 -3.69
C VAL A 6 6.41 1.64 -4.29
N LEU A 7 5.64 1.60 -5.37
CA LEU A 7 5.18 2.77 -6.11
C LEU A 7 3.67 2.66 -6.30
N GLN A 8 2.99 3.79 -6.18
CA GLN A 8 1.59 3.90 -6.58
C GLN A 8 1.56 4.30 -8.06
N THR A 9 1.19 3.35 -8.91
CA THR A 9 1.10 3.54 -10.36
C THR A 9 -0.07 2.72 -10.88
N THR A 10 -0.61 3.10 -12.05
CA THR A 10 -1.56 2.27 -12.77
C THR A 10 -0.88 0.95 -13.15
N PRO A 11 -1.46 -0.22 -12.82
CA PRO A 11 -0.87 -1.50 -13.19
C PRO A 11 -0.82 -1.66 -14.70
N VAL A 12 0.29 -2.18 -15.22
CA VAL A 12 0.51 -2.37 -16.66
C VAL A 12 -0.34 -3.53 -17.20
N SER A 13 -0.57 -4.56 -16.37
CA SER A 13 -1.49 -5.66 -16.72
C SER A 13 -2.26 -6.16 -15.49
N LEU A 14 -3.44 -6.74 -15.74
CA LEU A 14 -4.22 -7.44 -14.71
C LEU A 14 -3.59 -8.76 -14.25
N ASN A 15 -2.57 -9.25 -14.96
CA ASN A 15 -1.83 -10.46 -14.57
C ASN A 15 -0.87 -10.18 -13.40
N ASP A 16 -0.61 -8.91 -13.10
CA ASP A 16 0.30 -8.48 -12.04
C ASP A 16 -0.37 -8.42 -10.66
N LYS A 17 -1.35 -9.29 -10.39
CA LYS A 17 -2.10 -9.35 -9.12
C LYS A 17 -1.19 -9.41 -7.90
N ALA A 18 -0.10 -10.17 -7.99
CA ALA A 18 0.87 -10.29 -6.91
C ALA A 18 1.61 -8.99 -6.56
N LEU A 19 1.63 -7.99 -7.46
CA LEU A 19 2.25 -6.68 -7.23
C LEU A 19 1.30 -5.69 -6.57
N ILE A 20 -0.02 -5.88 -6.73
CA ILE A 20 -1.04 -4.93 -6.28
C ILE A 20 -1.81 -5.40 -5.03
N GLU A 21 -1.81 -6.69 -4.74
CA GLU A 21 -2.55 -7.26 -3.61
C GLU A 21 -1.79 -7.16 -2.29
N TRP A 22 -2.50 -6.66 -1.27
CA TRP A 22 -2.03 -6.56 0.11
C TRP A 22 -3.05 -7.20 1.05
N GLU A 23 -2.60 -8.14 1.88
CA GLU A 23 -3.37 -8.75 2.94
C GLU A 23 -3.22 -7.89 4.22
N PRO A 24 -4.28 -7.20 4.68
CA PRO A 24 -4.23 -6.46 5.93
C PRO A 24 -4.23 -7.43 7.13
N ARG A 25 -3.33 -7.19 8.07
CA ARG A 25 -3.24 -7.93 9.34
C ARG A 25 -3.24 -6.94 10.49
N THR A 26 -4.33 -6.93 11.24
CA THR A 26 -4.53 -6.02 12.36
C THR A 26 -3.66 -6.44 13.54
N GLU A 27 -3.02 -5.44 14.16
CA GLU A 27 -2.24 -5.57 15.38
C GLU A 27 -2.62 -4.41 16.31
N ALA A 28 -3.43 -4.70 17.31
CA ALA A 28 -4.08 -3.69 18.15
C ALA A 28 -4.82 -2.63 17.31
N PHE A 29 -4.34 -1.39 17.29
CA PHE A 29 -4.93 -0.25 16.55
C PHE A 29 -4.22 0.06 15.23
N GLN A 30 -3.25 -0.77 14.82
CA GLN A 30 -2.48 -0.57 13.60
C GLN A 30 -2.63 -1.77 12.67
N VAL A 31 -2.23 -1.61 11.42
CA VAL A 31 -2.26 -2.68 10.42
C VAL A 31 -0.88 -2.95 9.84
N ARG A 32 -0.61 -4.21 9.57
CA ARG A 32 0.48 -4.66 8.70
C ARG A 32 -0.11 -5.01 7.35
N LEU A 33 0.48 -4.49 6.27
CA LEU A 33 0.06 -4.81 4.91
C LEU A 33 1.04 -5.84 4.33
N ARG A 34 0.59 -7.08 4.15
CA ARG A 34 1.43 -8.21 3.73
C ARG A 34 1.29 -8.49 2.24
N THR A 35 2.40 -8.63 1.52
CA THR A 35 2.38 -9.12 0.13
C THR A 35 2.09 -10.62 0.10
N LYS A 36 1.63 -11.13 -1.04
CA LYS A 36 1.49 -12.58 -1.28
C LYS A 36 2.79 -13.36 -1.00
N GLY A 37 3.95 -12.74 -1.23
CA GLY A 37 5.27 -13.30 -0.94
C GLY A 37 5.71 -13.24 0.53
N GLY A 38 4.83 -12.84 1.44
CA GLY A 38 5.06 -12.84 2.88
C GLY A 38 5.87 -11.68 3.44
N LYS A 39 6.14 -10.64 2.63
CA LYS A 39 6.83 -9.42 3.05
C LYS A 39 5.82 -8.37 3.49
N TYR A 40 6.27 -7.34 4.21
CA TYR A 40 5.38 -6.29 4.72
C TYR A 40 5.71 -4.93 4.12
N LEU A 41 4.67 -4.10 3.93
CA LEU A 41 4.82 -2.70 3.57
C LEU A 41 5.54 -1.96 4.69
N ARG A 42 6.64 -1.29 4.35
CA ARG A 42 7.54 -0.66 5.31
C ARG A 42 7.76 0.80 4.93
N ALA A 43 7.49 1.70 5.87
CA ALA A 43 7.89 3.10 5.78
C ALA A 43 9.40 3.22 6.04
N ASN A 44 10.15 3.91 5.19
CA ASN A 44 11.55 4.22 5.47
C ASN A 44 11.68 5.69 5.89
N GLY A 45 11.72 5.90 7.21
CA GLY A 45 12.19 7.15 7.81
C GLY A 45 13.72 7.17 7.93
N GLY A 46 14.35 8.33 8.10
CA GLY A 46 15.81 8.40 8.30
C GLY A 46 16.43 9.70 7.81
N THR A 47 17.76 9.74 7.67
CA THR A 47 18.52 10.85 7.07
C THR A 47 18.58 10.68 5.54
N PRO A 48 18.59 11.76 4.73
CA PRO A 48 18.75 11.67 3.28
C PRO A 48 19.98 10.83 2.89
N PRO A 49 19.96 10.07 1.78
CA PRO A 49 18.98 10.05 0.68
C PRO A 49 17.76 9.13 0.87
N TRP A 50 17.65 8.41 1.99
CA TRP A 50 16.75 7.26 2.11
C TRP A 50 15.33 7.61 2.62
N ARG A 51 15.06 8.91 2.81
CA ARG A 51 13.79 9.42 3.31
C ARG A 51 12.65 9.20 2.31
N ASN A 52 11.44 9.22 2.85
CA ASN A 52 10.18 9.35 2.10
C ASN A 52 9.99 8.27 1.02
N SER A 53 10.45 7.06 1.31
CA SER A 53 10.24 5.92 0.44
C SER A 53 9.51 4.82 1.17
N VAL A 54 8.76 4.05 0.39
CA VAL A 54 8.07 2.86 0.86
C VAL A 54 8.71 1.67 0.17
N THR A 55 8.95 0.61 0.93
CA THR A 55 9.51 -0.65 0.41
C THR A 55 8.71 -1.83 0.94
N HIS A 56 8.85 -3.00 0.32
CA HIS A 56 8.37 -4.24 0.92
C HIS A 56 9.55 -5.11 1.37
N ASP A 57 9.57 -5.47 2.66
CA ASP A 57 10.68 -6.24 3.26
C ASP A 57 10.22 -7.07 4.47
N VAL A 58 11.10 -7.95 4.95
CA VAL A 58 10.94 -8.62 6.25
C VAL A 58 11.79 -7.87 7.28
N PRO A 59 11.21 -7.34 8.37
CA PRO A 59 11.97 -6.60 9.36
C PRO A 59 12.90 -7.53 10.16
N ASN A 60 14.16 -7.58 9.74
CA ASN A 60 15.19 -8.41 10.40
C ASN A 60 15.85 -7.73 11.61
N ARG A 61 15.62 -6.42 11.82
CA ARG A 61 16.21 -5.62 12.90
C ARG A 61 15.16 -5.09 13.86
N THR A 62 15.38 -5.26 15.17
CA THR A 62 14.47 -4.85 16.24
C THR A 62 14.11 -3.37 16.16
N ALA A 63 15.08 -2.48 15.94
CA ALA A 63 14.90 -1.02 15.92
C ALA A 63 13.93 -0.51 14.83
N THR A 64 13.60 -1.33 13.83
CA THR A 64 12.72 -0.92 12.73
C THR A 64 11.52 -1.84 12.54
N ARG A 65 11.20 -2.66 13.56
CA ARG A 65 10.02 -3.52 13.55
C ARG A 65 8.72 -2.72 13.45
N ASN A 66 8.66 -1.55 14.08
CA ASN A 66 7.44 -0.73 14.06
C ASN A 66 7.22 0.00 12.74
N TRP A 67 8.20 -0.02 11.81
CA TRP A 67 8.09 0.67 10.52
C TRP A 67 7.17 -0.05 9.52
N ILE A 68 6.68 -1.24 9.88
CA ILE A 68 5.67 -1.98 9.11
C ILE A 68 4.25 -1.81 9.68
N LEU A 69 4.10 -1.02 10.75
CA LEU A 69 2.81 -0.71 11.38
C LEU A 69 2.29 0.60 10.80
N TRP A 70 1.06 0.55 10.29
CA TRP A 70 0.38 1.68 9.66
C TRP A 70 -0.88 2.04 10.44
N SER A 71 -1.13 3.34 10.60
CA SER A 71 -2.48 3.84 10.91
C SER A 71 -3.27 3.92 9.60
N VAL A 72 -4.57 3.65 9.67
CA VAL A 72 -5.48 3.78 8.53
C VAL A 72 -6.52 4.83 8.88
N ASP A 73 -6.46 5.95 8.16
CA ASP A 73 -7.43 7.03 8.27
C ASP A 73 -8.36 6.97 7.05
N VAL A 74 -9.67 6.87 7.30
CA VAL A 74 -10.69 6.87 6.23
C VAL A 74 -10.99 8.32 5.89
N VAL A 75 -10.54 8.77 4.71
CA VAL A 75 -10.71 10.16 4.26
C VAL A 75 -12.03 10.34 3.49
N GLU A 76 -12.41 9.34 2.69
CA GLU A 76 -13.59 9.38 1.84
C GLU A 76 -14.26 8.01 1.82
N LEU A 77 -15.60 8.01 1.89
CA LEU A 77 -16.43 6.84 1.75
C LEU A 77 -17.28 7.01 0.49
N MET A 78 -17.04 6.19 -0.53
CA MET A 78 -17.92 6.14 -1.68
C MET A 78 -19.26 5.57 -1.26
N THR A 79 -20.32 6.34 -1.45
CA THR A 79 -21.68 5.84 -1.30
C THR A 79 -22.02 4.92 -2.47
N VAL A 80 -23.08 4.12 -2.33
CA VAL A 80 -23.58 3.29 -3.44
C VAL A 80 -23.89 4.17 -4.65
N GLU A 81 -24.40 5.38 -4.42
CA GLU A 81 -24.70 6.36 -5.47
C GLU A 81 -23.43 6.84 -6.20
N ASP A 82 -22.34 7.13 -5.48
CA ASP A 82 -21.04 7.47 -6.08
C ASP A 82 -20.49 6.33 -6.93
N SER A 83 -20.65 5.09 -6.46
CA SER A 83 -20.20 3.90 -7.20
C SER A 83 -21.00 3.67 -8.48
N VAL A 84 -22.29 4.02 -8.49
CA VAL A 84 -23.16 3.95 -9.67
C VAL A 84 -22.81 5.10 -10.62
N MET A 85 -22.58 6.31 -10.12
CA MET A 85 -22.16 7.45 -10.93
C MET A 85 -20.79 7.24 -11.60
N CYS A 86 -19.80 6.68 -10.90
CA CYS A 86 -18.51 6.31 -11.51
C CYS A 86 -18.62 5.22 -12.59
N ARG A 87 -19.66 4.38 -12.56
CA ARG A 87 -19.90 3.35 -13.59
C ARG A 87 -20.70 3.89 -14.77
N LEU A 88 -21.51 4.91 -14.53
CA LEU A 88 -22.37 5.55 -15.53
C LEU A 88 -21.75 6.80 -16.16
N SER A 89 -20.57 7.24 -15.70
CA SER A 89 -19.84 8.32 -16.35
C SER A 89 -19.71 7.98 -17.84
N PRO A 90 -20.29 8.79 -18.74
CA PRO A 90 -20.06 8.61 -20.16
C PRO A 90 -18.54 8.66 -20.34
N THR A 91 -17.97 7.70 -21.03
CA THR A 91 -16.70 7.94 -21.72
C THR A 91 -16.97 9.15 -22.61
N SER A 92 -16.63 10.35 -22.11
CA SER A 92 -16.64 11.57 -22.91
C SER A 92 -15.68 11.31 -24.05
N GLY A 93 -16.25 10.98 -25.20
CA GLY A 93 -15.51 10.77 -26.43
C GLY A 93 -14.88 12.08 -26.91
N LEU A 94 -13.62 11.99 -27.32
CA LEU A 94 -13.14 12.19 -28.70
C LEU A 94 -11.66 11.82 -28.76
#